data_AF-A6K2E4-F1
#
_entry.id   AF-A6K2E4-F1
#
_cell.length_a   1.000
_cell.length_b   1.000
_cell.length_c   1.000
_cell.angle_alpha   90.00
_cell.angle_beta   90.00
_cell.angle_gamma   90.00
#
_symmetry.space_group_name_H-M   'P 1'
#
loop_
_entity.id
_entity.type
_entity.pdbx_description
1 polymer ?
#
loop_
_entity_poly.entity_id
_entity_poly.type
_entity_poly.pdbx_seq_one_letter_code
_entity_poly.pdbx_strand_id
1 'polypeptide(L)' 'MGYELPFDRHDWIINRCGTEVRYVIDYYDGGEVNKDYQFTILDVRPAFDSFSAVWDRMKVAWWRWTS' A
#
# COMPACT_ATOMS: atom_id res chain seq x y z
N MET A 1 -11.26 21.63 7.39
CA MET A 1 -10.44 20.74 8.23
C MET A 1 -10.38 19.41 7.52
N GLY A 2 -9.53 19.29 6.51
CA GLY A 2 -9.39 18.05 5.74
C GLY A 2 -8.38 17.18 6.45
N TYR A 3 -8.78 15.99 6.87
CA TYR A 3 -7.90 15.00 7.48
C TYR A 3 -6.65 14.81 6.61
N GLU A 4 -5.46 14.70 7.23
CA GLU A 4 -4.25 14.31 6.50
C GLU A 4 -4.48 12.91 5.93
N LEU A 5 -4.42 12.79 4.61
CA LEU A 5 -4.45 11.49 3.93
C LEU A 5 -3.06 10.84 4.07
N PRO A 6 -2.98 9.53 4.34
CA PRO A 6 -4.06 8.56 4.55
C PRO A 6 -4.75 8.73 5.90
N PHE A 7 -6.07 8.51 5.94
CA PHE A 7 -6.86 8.68 7.17
C PHE A 7 -6.56 7.59 8.21
N ASP A 8 -6.03 6.46 7.76
CA ASP A 8 -5.62 5.35 8.59
C ASP A 8 -4.39 4.68 7.97
N ARG A 9 -3.30 4.62 8.73
CA ARG A 9 -2.04 4.04 8.31
C ARG A 9 -1.60 2.97 9.30
N HIS A 10 -1.32 1.79 8.74
CA HIS A 10 -0.86 0.63 9.49
C HIS A 10 0.51 0.16 9.01
N ASP A 11 1.43 -0.06 9.95
CA ASP A 11 2.74 -0.67 9.70
C ASP A 11 2.69 -2.12 10.19
N TRP A 12 2.77 -3.10 9.29
CA TRP A 12 2.71 -4.54 9.60
C TRP A 12 4.05 -5.20 9.31
N ILE A 13 4.47 -6.16 10.13
CA ILE A 13 5.67 -6.98 9.86
C ILE A 13 5.21 -8.34 9.36
N ILE A 14 5.63 -8.70 8.13
CA ILE A 14 5.31 -9.96 7.49
C ILE A 14 6.58 -10.80 7.43
N ASN A 15 6.50 -12.04 7.94
CA ASN A 15 7.58 -13.01 7.78
C ASN A 15 7.49 -13.66 6.39
N ARG A 16 8.44 -13.31 5.51
CA ARG A 16 8.63 -13.88 4.18
C ARG A 16 9.76 -14.90 4.23
N CYS A 17 9.41 -16.18 4.40
CA CYS A 17 10.36 -17.30 4.37
C CYS A 17 11.56 -17.14 5.33
N GLY A 18 11.29 -16.68 6.57
CA GLY A 18 12.32 -16.43 7.57
C GLY A 18 12.89 -15.00 7.57
N THR A 19 12.48 -14.15 6.63
CA THR A 19 12.86 -12.73 6.59
C THR A 19 11.69 -11.86 7.03
N GLU A 20 11.89 -11.07 8.08
CA GLU A 20 10.90 -10.06 8.50
C GLU A 20 10.94 -8.88 7.54
N VAL A 21 9.81 -8.58 6.92
CA VAL A 21 9.65 -7.46 6.00
C VAL A 21 8.49 -6.62 6.47
N ARG A 22 8.75 -5.34 6.68
CA ARG A 22 7.71 -4.39 7.05
C ARG A 22 6.92 -3.93 5.81
N TYR A 23 5.61 -3.88 5.94
CA TYR A 23 4.66 -3.38 4.97
C TYR A 23 3.92 -2.19 5.56
N VAL A 24 3.64 -1.21 4.71
CA VAL A 24 2.81 -0.05 5.01
C VAL A 24 1.50 -0.24 4.26
N ILE A 25 0.40 -0.13 4.99
CA ILE A 25 -0.96 -0.19 4.49
C ILE A 25 -1.59 1.18 4.72
N ASP A 26 -1.84 1.89 3.63
CA ASP A 26 -2.41 3.24 3.64
C ASP A 26 -3.86 3.15 3.14
N TYR A 27 -4.81 3.58 3.98
CA TYR A 27 -6.23 3.68 3.62
C TYR A 27 -6.58 5.11 3.19
N TYR A 28 -7.18 5.23 2.00
CA TYR A 28 -7.62 6.49 1.42
C TYR A 28 -9.13 6.48 1.21
N ASP A 29 -9.76 7.62 1.46
CA ASP A 29 -11.16 7.83 1.11
C ASP A 29 -11.25 7.94 -0.42
N GLY A 30 -12.02 7.02 -1.02
CA GLY A 30 -12.23 6.92 -2.46
C GLY A 30 -13.26 7.92 -3.00
N GLY A 31 -13.87 8.75 -2.14
CA GLY A 31 -14.84 9.76 -2.53
C GLY A 31 -16.27 9.20 -2.63
N GLU A 32 -17.05 9.67 -3.60
CA GLU A 32 -18.44 9.24 -3.75
C GLU A 32 -18.55 7.73 -3.99
N VAL A 33 -19.45 7.09 -3.24
CA VAL A 33 -19.73 5.66 -3.32
C VAL A 33 -20.12 5.30 -4.74
N ASN A 34 -19.28 4.55 -5.44
CA ASN A 34 -19.63 4.00 -6.75
C ASN A 34 -20.77 2.96 -6.59
N LYS A 35 -21.49 2.64 -7.66
CA LYS A 35 -22.59 1.66 -7.69
C LYS A 35 -22.22 0.28 -7.12
N ASP A 36 -20.92 -0.02 -7.09
CA ASP A 36 -20.34 -1.24 -6.54
C ASP A 36 -20.00 -1.16 -5.04
N TYR A 37 -20.46 -0.11 -4.34
CA TYR A 37 -20.18 0.15 -2.92
C TYR A 37 -18.68 0.22 -2.56
N GLN A 38 -17.81 0.48 -3.53
CA GLN A 38 -16.39 0.77 -3.28
C GLN A 38 -16.23 2.25 -2.93
N PHE A 39 -15.84 2.51 -1.69
CA PHE A 39 -15.61 3.84 -1.15
C PHE A 39 -14.20 4.01 -0.57
N THR A 40 -13.39 2.96 -0.51
CA THR A 40 -12.03 3.00 0.08
C THR A 40 -11.00 2.51 -0.92
N ILE A 41 -9.94 3.29 -1.11
CA ILE A 41 -8.76 2.89 -1.85
C ILE A 41 -7.72 2.39 -0.85
N LEU A 42 -7.17 1.20 -1.11
CA LEU A 42 -6.15 0.57 -0.28
C LEU A 42 -4.82 0.53 -1.03
N ASP A 43 -3.78 1.16 -0.50
CA ASP A 43 -2.41 0.98 -1.00
C ASP A 43 -1.59 0.15 -0.02
N VAL A 44 -1.08 -0.99 -0.51
CA VAL A 44 -0.26 -1.92 0.28
C VAL A 44 1.11 -2.01 -0.36
N ARG A 45 2.15 -1.66 0.41
CA ARG A 45 3.52 -1.59 -0.13
C ARG A 45 4.57 -1.97 0.91
N PRO A 46 5.68 -2.63 0.51
CA PRO A 46 6.82 -2.83 1.40
C PRO A 46 7.36 -1.48 1.90
N ALA A 47 7.78 -1.38 3.15
CA ALA A 47 8.41 -0.20 3.70
C ALA A 47 9.75 0.08 3.00
N PHE A 48 10.16 1.35 2.92
CA PHE A 48 11.38 1.75 2.20
C PHE A 48 12.64 1.57 3.07
N ASP A 49 12.77 0.42 3.72
CA ASP A 49 13.83 0.13 4.70
C ASP A 49 14.89 -0.86 4.19
N SER A 50 14.73 -1.42 2.99
CA SER A 50 15.70 -2.35 2.40
C SER A 50 15.76 -2.26 0.88
N PHE A 51 16.91 -2.62 0.30
CA PHE A 51 17.08 -2.70 -1.16
C PHE A 51 16.12 -3.71 -1.82
N SER A 52 15.81 -4.80 -1.12
CA SER A 52 14.80 -5.77 -1.58
C SER A 52 13.41 -5.14 -1.67
N ALA A 53 13.03 -4.29 -0.72
CA ALA A 53 11.76 -3.56 -0.76
C ALA A 53 11.69 -2.54 -1.90
N VAL A 54 12.82 -1.88 -2.23
CA VAL A 54 12.90 -0.99 -3.41
C VAL A 54 12.68 -1.78 -4.69
N TRP A 55 13.34 -2.93 -4.83
CA TRP A 55 13.16 -3.83 -5.99
C TRP A 55 11.71 -4.33 -6.10
N ASP A 56 11.10 -4.70 -4.98
CA ASP A 56 9.69 -5.11 -4.94
C ASP A 56 8.75 -3.99 -5.40
N ARG A 57 9.00 -2.74 -4.97
CA ARG A 57 8.24 -1.58 -5.44
C ARG A 57 8.41 -1.33 -6.94
N MET A 58 9.62 -1.47 -7.47
CA MET A 58 9.87 -1.30 -8.92
C MET A 58 9.17 -2.37 -9.76
N LYS A 59 9.19 -3.65 -9.34
CA LYS A 59 8.47 -4.72 -10.03
C LYS A 59 6.96 -4.45 -10.08
N VAL A 60 6.36 -4.06 -8.95
CA VAL A 60 4.92 -3.76 -8.90
C VAL A 60 4.59 -2.52 -9.73
N ALA A 61 5.42 -1.48 -9.70
CA ALA A 61 5.25 -0.30 -10.54
C ALA A 61 5.30 -0.65 -12.03
N TRP A 62 6.25 -1.50 -12.44
CA TRP A 62 6.33 -2.00 -13.80
C TRP A 62 5.09 -2.79 -14.21
N TRP A 63 4.62 -3.72 -13.38
CA TRP A 63 3.40 -4.47 -13.64
C TRP A 63 2.17 -3.58 -13.79
N ARG A 64 2.02 -2.55 -12.94
CA ARG A 64 0.95 -1.56 -13.05
C ARG A 64 1.03 -0.73 -14.34
N TRP A 65 2.23 -0.48 -14.86
CA TRP A 65 2.43 0.25 -16.11
C TRP A 65 2.11 -0.60 -17.35
N THR A 66 2.44 -1.89 -17.30
CA THR A 66 2.27 -2.81 -18.44
C THR A 66 0.92 -3.54 -18.47
N SER A 67 0.10 -3.43 -17.42
CA SER A 67 -1.23 -4.07 -17.34
C SER A 67 -2.35 -3.15 -17.81
#